data_AF-A0A2D4MDL5-F1
#
_entry.id   AF-A0A2D4MDL5-F1
#
_cell.length_a   1.000
_cell.length_b   1.000
_cell.length_c   1.000
_cell.angle_alpha   90.00
_cell.angle_beta   90.00
_cell.angle_gamma   90.00
#
_symmetry.space_group_name_H-M   'P 1'
#
loop_
_entity.id
_entity.type
_entity.pdbx_description
1 polymer ?
#
loop_
_entity_poly.entity_id
_entity_poly.type
_entity_poly.pdbx_seq_one_letter_code
_entity_poly.pdbx_strand_id
1 'polypeptide(L)'
;MDMLEDYCENSPYQRLGAKLLVTELNMMAQADSDLMEEESLKKDLKFYFMNPCEKYRARCQIPWKLGLQILKIVMVTTQLILFGLSNQLVVSFKEENTIAFKHLFLKNYSGVDEDDYSCSVYTQQDVYNSIFFAISQYQQLKNISLGTLGYEQDEDDMAGLHICKQQYKKGTVLPSNDSLLIDSTIETGTLESTL
;
A
#
# COMPACT_ATOMS: atom_id res chain seq x y z
N MET A 1 70.84 -65.09 54.71
CA MET A 1 72.11 -64.75 55.36
C MET A 1 73.16 -64.71 54.26
N ASP A 2 73.51 -63.59 53.65
CA ASP A 2 73.24 -62.16 53.88
C ASP A 2 73.60 -61.44 52.56
N MET A 3 72.74 -60.53 52.06
CA MET A 3 72.86 -59.06 52.15
C MET A 3 73.97 -58.45 51.28
N LEU A 4 73.56 -57.74 50.21
CA LEU A 4 73.76 -56.30 49.94
C LEU A 4 73.66 -56.09 48.42
N GLU A 5 72.57 -55.48 47.91
CA GLU A 5 72.34 -54.03 47.83
C GLU A 5 73.27 -53.33 46.82
N ASP A 6 72.58 -52.66 45.89
CA ASP A 6 73.01 -51.51 45.10
C ASP A 6 73.94 -51.77 43.89
N TYR A 7 73.42 -51.53 42.68
CA TYR A 7 73.86 -50.37 41.87
C TYR A 7 73.07 -50.21 40.56
N CYS A 8 72.40 -49.05 40.48
CA CYS A 8 72.15 -48.24 39.28
C CYS A 8 71.03 -48.63 38.29
N GLU A 9 69.79 -48.46 38.74
CA GLU A 9 68.71 -47.92 37.91
C GLU A 9 69.00 -46.44 37.61
N ASN A 10 68.69 -45.99 36.39
CA ASN A 10 68.75 -44.60 35.86
C ASN A 10 69.96 -44.20 35.00
N SER A 11 69.98 -44.65 33.74
CA SER A 11 70.69 -43.92 32.68
C SER A 11 69.79 -42.79 32.12
N PRO A 12 70.24 -41.51 32.13
CA PRO A 12 69.45 -40.36 31.69
C PRO A 12 69.10 -40.37 30.19
N TYR A 13 69.75 -41.21 29.38
CA TYR A 13 69.53 -41.30 27.93
C TYR A 13 68.24 -42.05 27.55
N GLN A 14 67.84 -43.09 28.30
CA GLN A 14 66.60 -43.85 28.03
C GLN A 14 65.35 -43.01 28.37
N ARG A 15 65.44 -42.20 29.43
CA ARG A 15 64.35 -41.33 29.92
C ARG A 15 64.16 -40.10 29.03
N LEU A 16 65.22 -39.61 28.40
CA LEU A 16 65.17 -38.52 27.44
C LEU A 16 64.58 -38.98 26.09
N GLY A 17 64.96 -40.16 25.60
CA GLY A 17 64.39 -40.76 24.38
C GLY A 17 62.91 -41.09 24.52
N ALA A 18 62.49 -41.66 25.66
CA ALA A 18 61.07 -41.91 25.92
C ALA A 18 60.26 -40.61 26.09
N LYS A 19 60.83 -39.57 26.72
CA LYS A 19 60.17 -38.25 26.81
C LYS A 19 60.06 -37.57 25.45
N LEU A 20 61.08 -37.68 24.60
CA LEU A 20 61.06 -37.12 23.24
C LEU A 20 59.99 -37.81 22.39
N LEU A 21 59.94 -39.15 22.40
CA LEU A 21 58.92 -39.93 21.70
C LEU A 21 57.50 -39.66 22.22
N VAL A 22 57.30 -39.53 23.52
CA VAL A 22 56.00 -39.16 24.11
C VAL A 22 55.61 -37.73 23.71
N THR A 23 56.57 -36.82 23.61
CA THR A 23 56.32 -35.44 23.17
C THR A 23 55.97 -35.40 21.68
N GLU A 24 56.67 -36.16 20.83
CA GLU A 24 56.34 -36.28 19.40
C GLU A 24 54.99 -36.96 19.16
N LEU A 25 54.66 -38.02 19.90
CA LEU A 25 53.36 -38.68 19.83
C LEU A 25 52.23 -37.76 20.29
N ASN A 26 52.43 -36.98 21.36
CA ASN A 26 51.43 -36.00 21.79
C ASN A 26 51.26 -34.87 20.79
N MET A 27 52.34 -34.38 20.17
CA MET A 27 52.25 -33.36 19.11
C MET A 27 51.55 -33.88 17.86
N MET A 28 51.80 -35.13 17.46
CA MET A 28 51.08 -35.76 16.35
C MET A 28 49.60 -36.01 16.67
N ALA A 29 49.28 -36.45 17.90
CA ALA A 29 47.90 -36.64 18.34
C ALA A 29 47.14 -35.30 18.44
N GLN A 30 47.81 -34.23 18.89
CA GLN A 30 47.25 -32.88 18.90
C GLN A 30 46.99 -32.39 17.47
N ALA A 31 47.96 -32.56 16.57
CA ALA A 31 47.81 -32.16 15.16
C ALA A 31 46.72 -32.97 14.43
N ASP A 32 46.57 -34.26 14.73
CA ASP A 32 45.50 -35.11 14.18
C ASP A 32 44.13 -34.69 14.71
N SER A 33 44.04 -34.35 16.01
CA SER A 33 42.81 -33.82 16.62
C SER A 33 42.43 -32.46 16.05
N ASP A 34 43.41 -31.55 15.88
CA ASP A 34 43.20 -30.21 15.30
C ASP A 34 42.77 -30.30 13.82
N LEU A 35 43.33 -31.24 13.04
CA LEU A 35 42.92 -31.50 11.66
C LEU A 35 41.51 -32.09 11.57
N MET A 36 41.16 -33.00 12.49
CA MET A 36 39.81 -33.58 12.57
C MET A 36 38.76 -32.53 12.96
N GLU A 37 39.11 -31.61 13.85
CA GLU A 37 38.26 -30.47 14.22
C GLU A 37 38.09 -29.48 13.07
N GLU A 38 39.17 -29.12 12.35
CA GLU A 38 39.09 -28.26 11.16
C GLU A 38 38.19 -28.88 10.08
N GLU A 39 38.33 -30.18 9.83
CA GLU A 39 37.49 -30.89 8.89
C GLU A 39 36.01 -30.92 9.31
N SER A 40 35.73 -31.04 10.62
CA SER A 40 34.36 -31.02 11.15
C SER A 40 33.70 -29.63 10.99
N LEU A 41 34.43 -28.57 11.31
CA LEU A 41 33.98 -27.18 11.18
C LEU A 41 33.80 -26.79 9.70
N LYS A 42 34.69 -27.27 8.82
CA LYS A 42 34.58 -27.05 7.37
C LYS A 42 33.40 -27.80 6.77
N LYS A 43 33.07 -29.00 7.28
CA LYS A 43 31.87 -29.75 6.90
C LYS A 43 30.60 -29.03 7.38
N ASP A 44 30.60 -28.48 8.60
CA ASP A 44 29.48 -27.71 9.15
C ASP A 44 29.27 -26.37 8.43
N LEU A 45 30.35 -25.65 8.12
CA LEU A 45 30.30 -24.40 7.35
C LEU A 45 29.80 -24.65 5.93
N LYS A 46 30.30 -25.71 5.27
CA LYS A 46 29.83 -26.12 3.94
C LYS A 46 28.35 -26.55 3.97
N PHE A 47 27.89 -27.19 5.04
CA PHE A 47 26.49 -27.55 5.24
C PHE A 47 25.58 -26.35 5.56
N TYR A 48 26.14 -25.30 6.14
CA TYR A 48 25.45 -24.03 6.39
C TYR A 48 25.31 -23.20 5.10
N PHE A 49 26.32 -23.26 4.21
CA PHE A 49 26.32 -22.57 2.91
C PHE A 49 25.78 -23.39 1.73
N MET A 50 25.43 -24.67 1.91
CA MET A 50 24.82 -25.47 0.86
C MET A 50 23.39 -24.99 0.58
N ASN A 51 23.02 -24.96 -0.72
CA ASN A 51 21.74 -24.40 -1.16
C ASN A 51 20.53 -25.13 -0.54
N PRO A 52 19.49 -24.39 -0.07
CA PRO A 52 18.36 -24.96 0.65
C PRO A 52 17.54 -25.98 -0.17
N CYS A 53 17.61 -25.92 -1.51
CA CYS A 53 16.95 -26.89 -2.41
C CYS A 53 17.60 -28.29 -2.41
N GLU A 54 18.89 -28.43 -2.10
CA GLU A 54 19.54 -29.77 -2.02
C GLU A 54 19.24 -30.46 -0.68
N LYS A 55 19.11 -29.67 0.39
CA LYS A 55 18.68 -30.11 1.73
C LYS A 55 17.21 -30.56 1.78
N TYR A 56 16.39 -30.06 0.85
CA TYR A 56 14.97 -30.38 0.68
C TYR A 56 14.72 -31.79 0.11
N ARG A 57 15.57 -32.25 -0.82
CA ARG A 57 15.42 -33.57 -1.47
C ARG A 57 15.75 -34.76 -0.56
N ALA A 58 16.58 -34.56 0.46
CA ALA A 58 17.09 -35.64 1.32
C ALA A 58 16.26 -35.93 2.59
N ARG A 59 15.29 -35.09 2.98
CA ARG A 59 14.63 -35.15 4.30
C ARG A 59 13.09 -35.08 4.30
N CYS A 60 12.42 -34.84 3.18
CA CYS A 60 10.94 -34.76 3.09
C CYS A 60 10.24 -33.83 4.12
N GLN A 61 10.95 -32.88 4.74
CA GLN A 61 10.36 -31.88 5.63
C GLN A 61 10.45 -30.51 4.96
N ILE A 62 9.30 -29.97 4.57
CA ILE A 62 9.19 -28.58 4.14
C ILE A 62 9.56 -27.72 5.35
N PRO A 63 10.66 -26.93 5.31
CA PRO A 63 10.98 -26.04 6.41
C PRO A 63 9.87 -24.99 6.47
N TRP A 64 9.08 -25.03 7.54
CA TRP A 64 7.95 -24.12 7.76
C TRP A 64 8.33 -22.64 7.61
N LYS A 65 9.62 -22.32 7.79
CA LYS A 65 10.24 -21.00 7.56
C LYS A 65 10.18 -20.53 6.10
N LEU A 66 10.35 -21.41 5.09
CA LEU A 66 10.20 -21.06 3.67
C LEU A 66 8.73 -21.00 3.26
N GLY A 67 7.90 -21.92 3.77
CA GLY A 67 6.45 -21.90 3.55
C GLY A 67 5.82 -20.60 4.05
N LEU A 68 6.26 -20.10 5.22
CA LEU A 68 5.80 -18.83 5.77
C LEU A 68 6.19 -17.62 4.91
N GLN A 69 7.36 -17.66 4.25
CA GLN A 69 7.79 -16.61 3.33
C GLN A 69 6.91 -16.56 2.08
N ILE A 70 6.61 -17.72 1.48
CA ILE A 70 5.70 -17.80 0.33
C ILE A 70 4.29 -17.38 0.73
N LEU A 71 3.80 -17.84 1.89
CA LEU A 71 2.49 -17.47 2.42
C LEU A 71 2.36 -15.95 2.63
N LYS A 72 3.41 -15.29 3.16
CA LYS A 72 3.43 -13.83 3.32
C LYS A 72 3.30 -13.11 1.98
N ILE A 73 4.00 -13.57 0.95
CA ILE A 73 3.91 -12.98 -0.40
C ILE A 73 2.49 -13.13 -0.95
N VAL A 74 1.89 -14.33 -0.83
CA VAL A 74 0.51 -14.59 -1.25
C VAL A 74 -0.49 -13.71 -0.47
N MET A 75 -0.30 -13.55 0.83
CA MET A 75 -1.16 -12.70 1.66
C MET A 75 -1.08 -11.23 1.25
N VAL A 76 0.13 -10.68 1.08
CA VAL A 76 0.33 -9.28 0.70
C VAL A 76 -0.18 -9.00 -0.71
N THR A 77 0.07 -9.90 -1.66
CA THR A 77 -0.44 -9.76 -3.03
C THR A 77 -1.97 -9.83 -3.08
N THR A 78 -2.59 -10.74 -2.33
CA THR A 78 -4.06 -10.83 -2.23
C THR A 78 -4.64 -9.56 -1.60
N GLN A 79 -4.04 -9.05 -0.52
CA GLN A 79 -4.45 -7.80 0.11
C GLN A 79 -4.37 -6.62 -0.86
N LEU A 80 -3.29 -6.53 -1.64
CA LEU A 80 -3.10 -5.47 -2.62
C LEU A 80 -4.12 -5.54 -3.76
N ILE A 81 -4.41 -6.75 -4.27
CA ILE A 81 -5.42 -6.93 -5.34
C ILE A 81 -6.81 -6.58 -4.82
N LEU A 82 -7.20 -7.04 -3.63
CA LEU A 82 -8.50 -6.71 -3.04
C LEU A 82 -8.66 -5.20 -2.83
N PHE A 83 -7.61 -4.52 -2.36
CA PHE A 83 -7.61 -3.08 -2.21
C PHE A 83 -7.68 -2.35 -3.57
N GLY A 84 -6.89 -2.80 -4.55
CA GLY A 84 -6.90 -2.24 -5.90
C GLY A 84 -8.27 -2.38 -6.57
N LEU A 85 -8.87 -3.56 -6.51
CA LEU A 85 -10.22 -3.82 -7.04
C LEU A 85 -11.28 -2.99 -6.33
N SER A 86 -11.20 -2.87 -5.00
CA SER A 86 -12.17 -2.08 -4.23
C SER A 86 -12.09 -0.60 -4.60
N ASN A 87 -10.88 -0.03 -4.64
CA ASN A 87 -10.69 1.36 -5.02
C ASN A 87 -11.07 1.63 -6.47
N GLN A 88 -10.68 0.73 -7.39
CA GLN A 88 -11.04 0.86 -8.81
C GLN A 88 -12.56 0.81 -8.98
N LEU A 89 -13.24 -0.13 -8.33
CA LEU A 89 -14.70 -0.25 -8.40
C LEU A 89 -15.39 0.99 -7.86
N VAL A 90 -14.92 1.54 -6.73
CA VAL A 90 -15.49 2.78 -6.15
C VAL A 90 -15.26 3.98 -7.06
N VAL A 91 -14.08 4.10 -7.67
CA VAL A 91 -13.77 5.18 -8.61
C VAL A 91 -14.62 5.07 -9.87
N SER A 92 -14.69 3.88 -10.49
CA SER A 92 -15.52 3.65 -11.67
C SER A 92 -17.00 3.90 -11.38
N PHE A 93 -17.51 3.42 -10.24
CA PHE A 93 -18.88 3.72 -9.82
C PHE A 93 -19.10 5.22 -9.69
N LYS A 94 -18.19 5.96 -9.05
CA LYS A 94 -18.30 7.41 -8.90
C LYS A 94 -18.27 8.12 -10.26
N GLU A 95 -17.36 7.74 -11.14
CA GLU A 95 -17.19 8.32 -12.46
C GLU A 95 -18.41 8.08 -13.35
N GLU A 96 -18.87 6.83 -13.44
CA GLU A 96 -20.06 6.45 -14.22
C GLU A 96 -21.32 7.17 -13.72
N ASN A 97 -21.53 7.23 -12.41
CA ASN A 97 -22.65 7.99 -11.85
C ASN A 97 -22.52 9.49 -12.11
N THR A 98 -21.31 10.05 -12.05
CA THR A 98 -21.09 11.48 -12.34
C THR A 98 -21.42 11.80 -13.79
N ILE A 99 -21.01 10.95 -14.74
CA ILE A 99 -21.35 11.10 -16.16
C ILE A 99 -22.87 10.99 -16.36
N ALA A 100 -23.52 10.01 -15.73
CA ALA A 100 -24.98 9.89 -15.77
C ALA A 100 -25.67 11.15 -15.21
N PHE A 101 -25.18 11.71 -14.10
CA PHE A 101 -25.69 12.97 -13.55
C PHE A 101 -25.48 14.16 -14.46
N LYS A 102 -24.32 14.27 -15.14
CA LYS A 102 -24.10 15.30 -16.17
C LYS A 102 -25.18 15.22 -17.25
N HIS A 103 -25.44 14.02 -17.79
CA HIS A 103 -26.51 13.83 -18.78
C HIS A 103 -27.92 14.11 -18.24
N LEU A 104 -28.17 13.87 -16.96
CA LEU A 104 -29.49 14.04 -16.36
C LEU A 104 -29.80 15.51 -16.01
N PHE A 105 -28.82 16.25 -15.49
CA PHE A 105 -29.02 17.61 -14.96
C PHE A 105 -28.55 18.72 -15.92
N LEU A 106 -27.61 18.45 -16.83
CA LEU A 106 -27.16 19.45 -17.80
C LEU A 106 -27.96 19.34 -19.10
N LYS A 107 -28.63 20.43 -19.46
CA LYS A 107 -29.40 20.50 -20.70
C LYS A 107 -28.45 20.47 -21.91
N ASN A 108 -28.75 19.58 -22.87
CA ASN A 108 -27.99 19.40 -24.12
C ASN A 108 -26.53 18.91 -23.95
N TYR A 109 -26.22 18.19 -22.88
CA TYR A 109 -24.91 17.57 -22.72
C TYR A 109 -24.66 16.46 -23.76
N SER A 110 -23.60 16.61 -24.57
CA SER A 110 -23.29 15.75 -25.73
C SER A 110 -22.45 14.51 -25.40
N GLY A 111 -22.00 14.36 -24.15
CA GLY A 111 -21.17 13.22 -23.71
C GLY A 111 -19.68 13.36 -24.04
N VAL A 112 -19.27 14.47 -24.67
CA VAL A 112 -17.87 14.83 -24.88
C VAL A 112 -17.66 16.17 -24.20
N ASP A 113 -16.88 16.19 -23.12
CA ASP A 113 -16.38 17.43 -22.55
C ASP A 113 -15.36 17.98 -23.57
N GLU A 114 -15.68 19.06 -24.30
CA GLU A 114 -14.76 19.61 -25.33
C GLU A 114 -13.43 20.15 -24.73
N ASP A 115 -13.32 20.14 -23.41
CA ASP A 115 -12.19 20.60 -22.62
C ASP A 115 -12.33 20.11 -21.16
N ASP A 116 -12.65 18.82 -20.95
CA ASP A 116 -12.70 18.09 -19.66
C ASP A 116 -13.66 18.69 -18.57
N TYR A 117 -14.12 19.94 -18.70
CA TYR A 117 -14.82 20.67 -17.62
C TYR A 117 -15.77 21.83 -18.02
N SER A 118 -15.89 22.27 -19.27
CA SER A 118 -16.62 23.53 -19.56
C SER A 118 -17.80 23.39 -20.54
N CYS A 119 -18.93 22.87 -20.04
CA CYS A 119 -20.23 23.16 -20.65
C CYS A 119 -20.61 24.62 -20.34
N SER A 120 -20.13 25.56 -21.17
CA SER A 120 -20.39 26.99 -20.98
C SER A 120 -21.68 27.45 -21.65
N VAL A 121 -22.33 28.45 -21.04
CA VAL A 121 -23.59 29.02 -21.51
C VAL A 121 -23.38 30.51 -21.78
N TYR A 122 -23.77 30.98 -22.98
CA TYR A 122 -23.43 32.32 -23.45
C TYR A 122 -24.58 33.34 -23.36
N THR A 123 -25.82 32.89 -23.12
CA THR A 123 -26.98 33.79 -23.05
C THR A 123 -27.64 33.74 -21.67
N GLN A 124 -28.17 34.88 -21.22
CA GLN A 124 -28.88 34.97 -19.94
C GLN A 124 -30.10 34.05 -19.91
N GLN A 125 -30.83 33.93 -21.03
CA GLN A 125 -31.98 33.04 -21.13
C GLN A 125 -31.59 31.58 -20.98
N ASP A 126 -30.47 31.16 -21.59
CA ASP A 126 -30.01 29.78 -21.48
C ASP A 126 -29.51 29.44 -20.07
N VAL A 127 -28.95 30.41 -19.34
CA VAL A 127 -28.57 30.23 -17.92
C VAL A 127 -29.81 29.92 -17.09
N TYR A 128 -30.86 30.74 -17.18
CA TYR A 128 -32.10 30.49 -16.46
C TYR A 128 -32.73 29.16 -16.87
N ASN A 129 -32.80 28.87 -18.17
CA ASN A 129 -33.34 27.62 -18.68
C ASN A 129 -32.57 26.41 -18.15
N SER A 130 -31.25 26.48 -18.03
CA SER A 130 -30.40 25.39 -17.52
C SER A 130 -30.62 25.16 -16.02
N ILE A 131 -30.73 26.23 -15.23
CA ILE A 131 -31.02 26.15 -13.79
C ILE A 131 -32.40 25.52 -13.56
N PHE A 132 -33.43 26.01 -14.24
CA PHE A 132 -34.79 25.46 -14.11
C PHE A 132 -34.88 24.00 -14.55
N PHE A 133 -34.15 23.63 -15.61
CA PHE A 133 -34.05 22.25 -16.05
C PHE A 133 -33.45 21.36 -14.96
N ALA A 134 -32.33 21.76 -14.35
CA ALA A 134 -31.69 21.00 -13.28
C ALA A 134 -32.62 20.79 -12.06
N ILE A 135 -33.33 21.84 -11.64
CA ILE A 135 -34.31 21.76 -10.53
C ILE A 135 -35.45 20.80 -10.88
N SER A 136 -36.04 20.92 -12.08
CA SER A 136 -37.14 20.06 -12.51
C SER A 136 -36.72 18.59 -12.61
N GLN A 137 -35.50 18.33 -13.09
CA GLN A 137 -34.94 16.98 -13.17
C GLN A 137 -34.67 16.41 -11.78
N TYR A 138 -34.22 17.25 -10.84
CA TYR A 138 -34.01 16.84 -9.45
C TYR A 138 -35.32 16.45 -8.77
N GLN A 139 -36.42 17.18 -8.99
CA GLN A 139 -37.75 16.80 -8.48
C GLN A 139 -38.28 15.50 -9.08
N GLN A 140 -37.96 15.23 -10.35
CA GLN A 140 -38.40 14.02 -11.05
C GLN A 140 -37.41 12.87 -10.95
N LEU A 141 -36.31 13.01 -10.20
CA LEU A 141 -35.18 12.08 -10.15
C LEU A 141 -35.62 10.63 -9.91
N LYS A 142 -36.56 10.42 -8.97
CA LYS A 142 -37.12 9.09 -8.66
C LYS A 142 -37.84 8.42 -9.85
N ASN A 143 -38.40 9.20 -10.77
CA ASN A 143 -39.14 8.69 -11.93
C ASN A 143 -38.27 8.53 -13.19
N ILE A 144 -37.22 9.36 -13.33
CA ILE A 144 -36.40 9.41 -14.55
C ILE A 144 -35.08 8.63 -14.43
N SER A 145 -34.57 8.43 -13.21
CA SER A 145 -33.30 7.73 -13.02
C SER A 145 -33.48 6.22 -13.07
N LEU A 146 -32.51 5.54 -13.71
CA LEU A 146 -32.46 4.08 -13.78
C LEU A 146 -31.80 3.45 -12.53
N GLY A 147 -31.14 4.27 -11.71
CA GLY A 147 -30.45 3.84 -10.49
C GLY A 147 -31.32 3.99 -9.25
N THR A 148 -31.05 3.19 -8.23
CA THR A 148 -31.68 3.34 -6.90
C THR A 148 -31.10 4.56 -6.18
N LEU A 149 -31.60 5.74 -6.53
CA LEU A 149 -31.23 7.00 -5.92
C LEU A 149 -32.34 7.47 -4.99
N GLY A 150 -31.97 7.81 -3.75
CA GLY A 150 -32.86 8.40 -2.76
C GLY A 150 -32.41 9.82 -2.43
N TYR A 151 -33.34 10.64 -1.95
CA TYR A 151 -32.98 11.88 -1.28
C TYR A 151 -32.52 11.55 0.13
N GLU A 152 -31.45 12.22 0.57
CA GLU A 152 -31.03 12.18 1.97
C GLU A 152 -32.09 12.94 2.78
N GLN A 153 -32.71 12.24 3.73
CA GLN A 153 -33.69 12.82 4.64
C GLN A 153 -32.93 13.25 5.89
N ASP A 154 -32.67 14.55 6.01
CA ASP A 154 -32.11 15.11 7.24
C ASP A 154 -33.15 15.04 8.37
N GLU A 155 -32.68 15.08 9.62
CA GLU A 155 -33.51 15.00 10.84
C GLU A 155 -34.62 16.08 10.89
N ASP A 156 -34.49 17.14 10.09
CA ASP A 156 -35.44 18.26 9.97
C ASP A 156 -36.44 18.10 8.79
N ASP A 157 -36.55 16.90 8.20
CA ASP A 157 -37.38 16.59 7.02
C ASP A 157 -37.03 17.42 5.75
N MET A 158 -35.94 18.19 5.80
CA MET A 158 -35.48 19.08 4.73
C MET A 158 -34.54 18.34 3.76
N ALA A 159 -35.04 17.26 3.15
CA ALA A 159 -34.41 16.67 1.97
C ALA A 159 -34.51 17.69 0.80
N GLY A 160 -33.51 18.56 0.64
CA GLY A 160 -33.65 19.76 -0.19
C GLY A 160 -32.49 20.02 -1.14
N LEU A 161 -32.82 20.56 -2.32
CA LEU A 161 -31.85 21.17 -3.22
C LEU A 161 -31.60 22.61 -2.77
N HIS A 162 -30.34 22.95 -2.50
CA HIS A 162 -29.90 24.31 -2.18
C HIS A 162 -29.34 25.01 -3.42
N ILE A 163 -29.84 26.21 -3.70
CA ILE A 163 -29.36 27.06 -4.79
C ILE A 163 -28.65 28.26 -4.19
N CYS A 164 -27.34 28.34 -4.40
CA CYS A 164 -26.51 29.43 -3.89
C CYS A 164 -26.17 30.42 -5.00
N LYS A 165 -26.50 31.69 -4.77
CA LYS A 165 -26.07 32.81 -5.63
C LYS A 165 -24.99 33.61 -4.90
N GLN A 166 -23.80 33.66 -5.48
CA GLN A 166 -22.70 34.49 -4.99
C GLN A 166 -22.54 35.71 -5.89
N GLN A 167 -22.56 36.90 -5.31
CA GLN A 167 -22.38 38.16 -6.03
C GLN A 167 -21.54 39.14 -5.22
N TYR A 168 -20.83 40.05 -5.89
CA TYR A 168 -20.11 41.12 -5.22
C TYR A 168 -21.08 42.11 -4.57
N LYS A 169 -20.79 42.52 -3.34
CA LYS A 169 -21.61 43.43 -2.54
C LYS A 169 -21.84 44.79 -3.21
N LYS A 170 -20.81 45.31 -3.87
CA LYS A 170 -20.87 46.60 -4.58
C LYS A 170 -20.09 46.47 -5.90
N GLY A 171 -20.83 46.37 -6.99
CA GLY A 171 -20.28 46.34 -8.35
C GLY A 171 -20.94 47.41 -9.19
N THR A 172 -20.57 48.68 -9.00
CA THR A 172 -21.01 49.73 -9.91
C THR A 172 -20.06 49.71 -11.11
N VAL A 173 -20.41 48.92 -12.11
CA VAL A 173 -19.73 48.94 -13.41
C VAL A 173 -20.42 50.02 -14.23
N LEU A 174 -19.82 51.22 -14.32
CA LEU A 174 -20.23 52.21 -15.31
C LEU A 174 -19.32 52.04 -16.54
N PRO A 175 -19.73 51.26 -17.55
CA PRO A 175 -18.91 51.03 -18.74
C PRO A 175 -18.66 52.32 -19.55
N SER A 176 -19.38 53.40 -19.26
CA SER A 176 -19.27 54.69 -19.96
C SER A 176 -18.21 55.65 -19.40
N ASN A 177 -17.72 55.45 -18.18
CA ASN A 177 -16.81 56.38 -17.49
C ASN A 177 -15.49 55.74 -17.04
N ASP A 178 -15.15 54.53 -17.52
CA ASP A 178 -13.94 53.74 -17.18
C ASP A 178 -13.62 53.61 -15.67
N SER A 179 -14.60 53.89 -14.80
CA SER A 179 -14.46 53.84 -13.35
C SER A 179 -15.09 52.56 -12.84
N LEU A 180 -14.24 51.62 -12.45
CA LEU A 180 -14.64 50.34 -11.90
C LEU A 180 -14.44 50.38 -10.39
N LEU A 181 -15.54 50.53 -9.63
CA LEU A 181 -15.51 50.42 -8.17
C LEU A 181 -16.14 49.08 -7.78
N ILE A 182 -15.29 48.07 -7.67
CA ILE A 182 -15.67 46.73 -7.20
C ILE A 182 -15.20 46.57 -5.75
N ASP A 183 -16.15 46.27 -4.88
CA ASP A 183 -15.87 45.73 -3.56
C ASP A 183 -15.69 44.21 -3.67
N SER A 184 -14.52 43.72 -3.23
CA SER A 184 -14.18 42.29 -3.27
C SER A 184 -14.96 41.42 -2.26
N THR A 185 -15.77 42.04 -1.41
CA THR A 185 -16.63 41.30 -0.48
C THR A 185 -17.74 40.54 -1.22
N ILE A 186 -17.82 39.23 -0.98
CA ILE A 186 -18.79 38.32 -1.59
C ILE A 186 -20.00 38.20 -0.66
N GLU A 187 -21.20 38.45 -1.20
CA GLU A 187 -22.46 38.15 -0.54
C GLU A 187 -23.06 36.88 -1.17
N THR A 188 -23.42 35.92 -0.33
CA THR A 188 -24.05 34.66 -0.74
C THR A 188 -25.51 34.67 -0.32
N GLY A 189 -26.43 34.58 -1.29
CA GLY A 189 -27.85 34.34 -1.06
C GLY A 189 -28.17 32.88 -1.35
N THR A 190 -28.71 32.17 -0.37
CA THR A 190 -29.13 30.76 -0.53
C THR A 190 -30.64 30.70 -0.64
N LEU A 191 -31.14 29.99 -1.64
CA LEU A 191 -32.54 29.61 -1.79
C LEU A 191 -32.65 28.11 -1.54
N GLU A 192 -33.55 27.72 -0.65
CA GLU A 192 -33.82 26.33 -0.34
C GLU A 192 -35.09 25.90 -1.04
N SER A 193 -35.07 24.74 -1.68
CA SER A 193 -36.26 24.13 -2.25
C SER A 193 -36.56 22.85 -1.51
N THR A 194 -37.67 22.84 -0.76
CA THR A 194 -38.24 21.65 -0.13
C THR A 194 -38.92 20.81 -1.20
N LEU A 195 -38.62 19.51 -1.26
CA LEU A 195 -39.26 18.56 -2.17
C LEU A 195 -40.60 18.03 -1.66
#